data_AF-A0AAU8JAE2-F1
#
_entry.id   AF-A0AAU8JAE2-F1
#
_cell.length_a   1.000
_cell.length_b   1.000
_cell.length_c   1.000
_cell.angle_alpha   90.00
_cell.angle_beta   90.00
_cell.angle_gamma   90.00
#
_symmetry.space_group_name_H-M   'P 1'
#
loop_
_entity.id
_entity.type
_entity.pdbx_description
1 polymer ?
#
loop_
_entity_poly.entity_id
_entity_poly.type
_entity_poly.pdbx_seq_one_letter_code
_entity_poly.pdbx_strand_id
1 'polypeptide(L)'
;MREGEVRQFTSSNVDSAPDAGGIYAIYDETAWDMVAYIGRSNNIRRRLKEHLSGRGSKSIDTLIKAGHDLWFSFGYSDNPHGSEAAELARLSPAGNRKREVKYLEDF
;
A
#
# COMPACT_ATOMS: atom_id res chain seq x y z
N MET A 1 4.40 -17.23 -4.52
CA MET A 1 4.35 -16.73 -3.14
C MET A 1 4.96 -15.34 -3.15
N ARG A 2 4.29 -14.34 -2.55
CA ARG A 2 4.80 -12.96 -2.51
C ARG A 2 5.90 -12.88 -1.45
N GLU A 3 7.08 -12.37 -1.79
CA GLU A 3 8.15 -12.11 -0.82
C GLU A 3 7.80 -10.80 -0.08
N GLY A 4 7.40 -10.93 1.18
CA GLY A 4 6.74 -9.89 1.98
C GLY A 4 5.34 -10.36 2.40
N GLU A 5 5.07 -10.40 3.71
CA GLU A 5 3.73 -10.76 4.21
C GLU A 5 2.72 -9.69 3.77
N VAL A 6 1.98 -9.99 2.70
CA VAL A 6 0.79 -9.21 2.31
C VAL A 6 -0.35 -9.60 3.24
N ARG A 7 -1.02 -8.61 3.82
CA ARG A 7 -2.05 -8.79 4.83
C ARG A 7 -3.33 -8.07 4.41
N GLN A 8 -4.49 -8.63 4.72
CA GLN A 8 -5.75 -7.96 4.45
C GLN A 8 -5.82 -6.62 5.18
N PHE A 9 -6.39 -5.59 4.56
CA PHE A 9 -6.43 -4.23 5.07
C PHE A 9 -7.56 -4.03 6.10
N THR A 10 -7.45 -4.78 7.21
CA THR A 10 -8.39 -4.77 8.34
C THR A 10 -7.76 -4.11 9.56
N SER A 11 -8.57 -3.70 10.54
CA SER A 11 -8.07 -3.06 11.76
C SER A 11 -7.04 -3.93 12.50
N SER A 12 -7.32 -5.22 12.67
CA SER A 12 -6.43 -6.15 13.38
C SER A 12 -5.06 -6.27 12.71
N ASN A 13 -5.04 -6.39 11.38
CA ASN A 13 -3.79 -6.47 10.64
C ASN A 13 -3.05 -5.14 10.63
N VAL A 14 -3.76 -4.02 10.50
CA VAL A 14 -3.17 -2.67 10.61
C VAL A 14 -2.58 -2.42 12.00
N ASP A 15 -3.23 -2.88 13.06
CA ASP A 15 -2.73 -2.78 14.45
C ASP A 15 -1.43 -3.56 14.66
N SER A 16 -1.26 -4.67 13.94
CA SER A 16 -0.06 -5.50 13.95
C SER A 16 1.09 -4.99 13.08
N ALA A 17 0.88 -3.92 12.30
CA ALA A 17 1.92 -3.31 11.48
C ALA A 17 3.01 -2.64 12.36
N PRO A 18 4.25 -2.51 11.87
CA PRO A 18 5.34 -1.96 12.66
C PRO A 18 5.15 -0.47 12.96
N ASP A 19 5.61 -0.08 14.15
CA ASP A 19 5.71 1.32 14.58
C ASP A 19 7.02 1.96 14.10
N ALA A 20 7.34 1.77 12.83
CA ALA A 20 8.63 2.16 12.25
C ALA A 20 8.46 2.92 10.94
N GLY A 21 9.54 3.57 10.52
CA GLY A 21 9.64 4.25 9.23
C GLY A 21 9.81 3.27 8.08
N GLY A 22 9.26 3.62 6.92
CA GLY A 22 9.43 2.85 5.69
C GLY A 22 8.40 3.18 4.62
N ILE A 23 8.23 2.22 3.71
CA ILE A 23 7.31 2.29 2.58
C ILE A 23 6.21 1.26 2.78
N TYR A 24 4.99 1.60 2.38
CA TYR A 24 3.87 0.68 2.35
C TYR A 24 3.09 0.82 1.04
N ALA A 25 2.43 -0.26 0.65
CA ALA A 25 1.53 -0.31 -0.49
C ALA A 25 0.17 -0.87 -0.05
N ILE A 26 -0.89 -0.34 -0.64
CA ILE A 26 -2.27 -0.85 -0.53
C ILE A 26 -2.68 -1.33 -1.92
N TYR A 27 -3.21 -2.54 -1.96
CA TYR A 27 -3.64 -3.25 -3.15
C TYR A 27 -5.15 -3.42 -3.12
N ASP A 28 -5.75 -3.46 -4.29
CA ASP A 28 -7.16 -3.76 -4.49
C ASP A 28 -7.29 -5.12 -5.19
N GLU A 29 -7.64 -6.16 -4.43
CA GLU A 29 -7.84 -7.50 -4.99
C GLU A 29 -9.11 -7.59 -5.86
N THR A 30 -10.08 -6.70 -5.62
CA THR A 30 -11.29 -6.62 -6.47
C THR A 30 -10.94 -6.16 -7.88
N ALA A 31 -9.92 -5.31 -8.00
CA ALA A 31 -9.40 -4.79 -9.26
C ALA A 31 -8.15 -5.54 -9.77
N TRP A 32 -8.16 -6.87 -9.71
CA TRP A 32 -7.05 -7.74 -10.17
C TRP A 32 -5.71 -7.48 -9.46
N ASP A 33 -5.75 -7.22 -8.15
CA ASP A 33 -4.57 -7.01 -7.31
C ASP A 33 -3.71 -5.81 -7.75
N MET A 34 -4.37 -4.80 -8.32
CA MET A 34 -3.70 -3.55 -8.70
C MET A 34 -3.29 -2.76 -7.45
N VAL A 35 -2.15 -2.07 -7.56
CA VAL A 35 -1.70 -1.16 -6.50
C VAL A 35 -2.60 0.07 -6.51
N ALA A 36 -3.42 0.21 -5.46
CA ALA A 36 -4.33 1.34 -5.28
C ALA A 36 -3.62 2.56 -4.67
N TYR A 37 -2.60 2.33 -3.85
CA TYR A 37 -1.86 3.41 -3.19
C TYR A 37 -0.46 2.96 -2.74
N ILE A 38 0.50 3.88 -2.79
CA ILE A 38 1.83 3.70 -2.21
C ILE A 38 2.15 4.93 -1.40
N GLY A 39 2.75 4.73 -0.23
CA GLY A 39 3.20 5.85 0.57
C GLY A 39 4.47 5.55 1.37
N ARG A 40 5.15 6.64 1.70
CA ARG A 40 6.22 6.69 2.70
C ARG A 40 5.68 7.23 4.02
N SER A 41 6.22 6.75 5.12
CA SER A 41 5.91 7.28 6.45
C SER A 41 7.05 7.02 7.41
N ASN A 42 7.26 7.92 8.38
CA ASN A 42 8.12 7.66 9.55
C ASN A 42 7.45 6.70 10.55
N ASN A 43 6.17 6.40 10.35
CA ASN A 43 5.40 5.45 11.13
C ASN A 43 4.33 4.79 10.24
N ILE A 44 4.62 3.60 9.74
CA ILE A 44 3.77 2.86 8.81
C ILE A 44 2.41 2.58 9.45
N ARG A 45 2.38 1.99 10.66
CA ARG A 45 1.14 1.66 11.37
C ARG A 45 0.21 2.87 11.52
N ARG A 46 0.73 4.01 11.98
CA ARG A 46 -0.07 5.24 12.13
C ARG A 46 -0.69 5.66 10.79
N ARG A 47 0.08 5.59 9.72
CA ARG A 47 -0.39 6.03 8.40
C ARG A 47 -1.43 5.07 7.81
N LEU A 48 -1.27 3.76 7.99
CA LEU A 48 -2.28 2.77 7.64
C LEU A 48 -3.60 2.98 8.43
N LYS A 49 -3.51 3.32 9.72
CA LYS A 49 -4.70 3.68 10.52
C LYS A 49 -5.41 4.92 10.00
N GLU A 50 -4.67 5.92 9.54
CA GLU A 50 -5.25 7.13 8.96
C GLU A 50 -6.10 6.78 7.73
N HIS A 51 -5.56 5.97 6.81
CA HIS A 51 -6.29 5.43 5.65
C HIS A 51 -7.53 4.63 6.06
N LEU A 52 -7.40 3.71 7.01
CA LEU A 52 -8.52 2.89 7.49
C LEU A 52 -9.63 3.73 8.14
N SER A 53 -9.27 4.86 8.77
CA SER A 53 -10.21 5.81 9.38
C SER A 53 -10.79 6.85 8.40
N GLY A 54 -10.48 6.77 7.11
CA GLY A 54 -10.91 7.75 6.10
C GLY A 54 -10.19 9.11 6.18
N ARG A 55 -9.16 9.23 7.02
CA ARG A 55 -8.32 10.45 7.17
C ARG A 55 -7.05 10.43 6.31
N GLY A 56 -6.82 9.33 5.60
CA GLY A 56 -5.70 9.16 4.68
C GLY A 56 -6.02 9.66 3.27
N SER A 57 -5.73 8.86 2.26
CA SER A 57 -6.05 9.17 0.86
C SER A 57 -7.55 9.09 0.61
N LYS A 58 -8.11 10.08 -0.10
CA LYS A 58 -9.50 10.05 -0.57
C LYS A 58 -9.77 8.83 -1.47
N SER A 59 -8.79 8.40 -2.28
CA SER A 59 -8.95 7.22 -3.13
C SER A 59 -9.17 5.94 -2.32
N ILE A 60 -8.39 5.75 -1.26
CA ILE A 60 -8.52 4.59 -0.37
C ILE A 60 -9.83 4.64 0.41
N ASP A 61 -10.22 5.82 0.92
CA ASP A 61 -11.52 6.00 1.57
C ASP A 61 -12.69 5.64 0.63
N THR A 62 -12.64 6.05 -0.63
CA THR A 62 -13.63 5.67 -1.65
C THR A 62 -13.68 4.16 -1.87
N LEU A 63 -12.53 3.49 -2.01
CA LEU A 63 -12.47 2.04 -2.22
C LEU A 63 -13.02 1.26 -1.01
N ILE A 64 -12.70 1.70 0.21
CA ILE A 64 -13.26 1.11 1.45
C ILE A 64 -14.78 1.27 1.47
N LYS A 65 -15.30 2.47 1.18
CA LYS A 65 -16.75 2.75 1.17
C LYS A 65 -17.48 1.99 0.07
N ALA A 66 -16.82 1.73 -1.05
CA ALA A 66 -17.34 0.90 -2.13
C ALA A 66 -17.26 -0.61 -1.82
N GLY A 67 -16.68 -1.02 -0.69
CA GLY A 67 -16.61 -2.42 -0.27
C GLY A 67 -15.56 -3.24 -1.01
N HIS A 68 -14.52 -2.61 -1.56
CA HIS A 68 -13.42 -3.32 -2.22
C HIS A 68 -12.60 -4.12 -1.20
N ASP A 69 -12.15 -5.31 -1.61
CA ASP A 69 -11.23 -6.12 -0.81
C ASP A 69 -9.80 -5.58 -0.94
N LEU A 70 -9.38 -4.82 0.08
CA LEU A 70 -8.08 -4.18 0.12
C LEU A 70 -7.08 -4.99 0.93
N TRP A 71 -5.83 -4.97 0.48
CA TRP A 71 -4.70 -5.63 1.13
C TRP A 71 -3.53 -4.68 1.23
N PHE A 72 -2.54 -4.95 2.09
CA PHE A 72 -1.36 -4.10 2.21
C PHE A 72 -0.08 -4.90 2.47
N SER A 73 1.03 -4.27 2.13
CA SER A 73 2.38 -4.73 2.42
C SER A 73 3.25 -3.55 2.87
N PHE A 74 4.39 -3.83 3.49
CA PHE A 74 5.34 -2.80 3.89
C PHE A 74 6.77 -3.32 3.87
N GLY A 75 7.71 -2.40 3.72
CA GLY A 75 9.15 -2.63 3.84
C GLY A 75 9.80 -1.52 4.67
N TYR A 76 10.81 -1.89 5.45
CA TYR A 76 11.62 -0.93 6.20
C TYR A 76 12.56 -0.21 5.23
N SER A 77 12.76 1.09 5.45
CA SER A 77 13.77 1.86 4.71
C SER A 77 14.43 2.87 5.63
N ASP A 78 15.75 2.75 5.78
CA ASP A 78 16.60 3.73 6.45
C ASP A 78 16.96 4.90 5.52
N ASN A 79 16.58 4.83 4.24
CA ASN A 79 16.90 5.84 3.24
C ASN A 79 15.61 6.33 2.55
N PRO A 80 14.96 7.39 3.06
CA PRO A 80 13.69 7.88 2.54
C PRO A 80 13.78 8.47 1.12
N HIS A 81 14.99 8.63 0.57
CA HIS A 81 15.28 9.13 -0.78
C HIS A 81 15.45 8.05 -1.85
N GLY A 82 15.48 6.76 -1.48
CA GLY A 82 15.42 5.67 -2.46
C GLY A 82 14.12 5.77 -3.27
N SER A 83 14.22 5.66 -4.60
CA SER A 83 13.07 5.84 -5.48
C SER A 83 11.97 4.83 -5.15
N GLU A 84 10.76 5.31 -4.88
CA GLU A 84 9.56 4.47 -4.63
C GLU A 84 9.41 3.36 -5.67
N ALA A 85 9.83 3.62 -6.91
CA ALA A 85 9.87 2.66 -8.02
C ALA A 85 10.82 1.45 -7.81
N ALA A 86 11.96 1.63 -7.15
CA ALA A 86 12.91 0.54 -6.89
C ALA A 86 12.42 -0.38 -5.76
N GLU A 87 11.82 0.20 -4.73
CA GLU A 87 11.21 -0.56 -3.63
C GLU A 87 9.89 -1.22 -4.04
N LEU A 88 9.13 -0.60 -4.96
CA LEU A 88 8.04 -1.24 -5.70
C LEU A 88 8.46 -2.52 -6.43
N ALA A 89 9.63 -2.50 -7.08
CA ALA A 89 10.17 -3.66 -7.78
C ALA A 89 10.60 -4.78 -6.82
N ARG A 90 10.95 -4.45 -5.56
CA ARG A 90 11.26 -5.43 -4.50
C ARG A 90 10.01 -6.02 -3.85
N LEU A 91 9.01 -5.20 -3.56
CA LEU A 91 7.77 -5.62 -2.90
C LEU A 91 6.78 -6.30 -3.86
N SER A 92 7.03 -6.23 -5.17
CA SER A 92 6.23 -6.93 -6.17
C SER A 92 6.89 -8.25 -6.60
N PRO A 93 6.28 -9.41 -6.33
CA PRO A 93 6.83 -10.70 -6.70
C PRO A 93 6.58 -10.98 -8.18
N ALA A 94 7.60 -10.79 -9.03
CA ALA A 94 7.78 -11.35 -10.37
C ALA A 94 6.60 -11.35 -11.39
N GLY A 95 5.46 -10.75 -11.07
CA GLY A 95 4.24 -10.68 -11.87
C GLY A 95 3.90 -9.28 -12.38
N ASN A 96 4.42 -8.22 -11.76
CA ASN A 96 4.26 -6.83 -12.25
C ASN A 96 5.25 -6.43 -13.35
N ARG A 97 5.74 -7.38 -14.17
CA ARG A 97 6.39 -6.98 -15.41
C ARG A 97 5.35 -6.31 -16.30
N LYS A 98 5.36 -4.97 -16.28
CA LYS A 98 4.71 -4.08 -17.24
C LYS A 98 3.20 -4.22 -17.31
N ARG A 99 2.46 -3.64 -16.36
CA ARG A 99 1.16 -3.04 -16.68
C ARG A 99 1.15 -1.64 -16.09
N GLU A 100 1.07 -0.69 -17.01
CA GLU A 100 1.25 0.74 -16.79
C GLU A 100 0.47 1.23 -15.58
N VAL A 101 1.16 1.88 -14.64
CA VAL A 101 0.52 2.79 -13.69
C VAL A 101 -0.03 3.94 -14.52
N LYS A 102 -1.27 3.82 -14.96
CA LYS A 102 -1.93 4.81 -15.80
C LYS A 102 -3.28 5.17 -15.24
N TYR A 103 -3.32 5.71 -14.03
CA TYR A 103 -4.45 6.52 -13.56
C TYR A 103 -4.01 7.49 -12.45
N LEU A 104 -3.16 8.47 -12.78
CA LEU A 104 -3.01 9.72 -12.02
C LEU A 104 -2.46 10.85 -12.93
N GLU A 105 -2.98 10.97 -14.16
CA GLU A 105 -2.99 12.25 -14.86
C GLU A 105 -4.43 12.51 -15.30
N ASP A 106 -4.86 13.76 -15.09
CA ASP A 106 -6.18 14.35 -15.36
C ASP A 106 -7.33 13.97 -14.42
N PHE A 107 -7.52 14.78 -13.37
CA PHE A 107 -8.66 15.71 -13.23
C PHE A 107 -8.37 16.79 -12.16
#